data_AF-A0A971EKG9-F1
#
_entry.id   AF-A0A971EKG9-F1
#
_cell.length_a   1.000
_cell.length_b   1.000
_cell.length_c   1.000
_cell.angle_alpha   90.00
_cell.angle_beta   90.00
_cell.angle_gamma   90.00
#
_symmetry.space_group_name_H-M   'P 1'
#
loop_
_entity.id
_entity.type
_entity.pdbx_description
1 polymer ?
#
loop_
_entity_poly.entity_id
_entity_poly.type
_entity_poly.pdbx_seq_one_letter_code
_entity_poly.pdbx_strand_id
1 'polypeptide(L)'
;MKKYWPHIVVLTVLVLVIAAAASQVPKLLKPPERHAPIPVQTNPRWVMTVNVVTDQRATAYTESTGARPASSGQPYTLGSVAVHPETPGGDPTKPIIPYGTTIRLINPKHITIQGQKFNHLKVIDTGDVYWSLRNESPYWIDLYFGTTGSWSYREASRFGVKKVDYYWFHVIDENGPVTGVK
;
A
#
# COMPACT_ATOMS: atom_id res chain seq x y z
N MET A 1 -67.20 56.84 22.37
CA MET A 1 -65.93 56.17 21.96
C MET A 1 -64.74 56.39 22.92
N LYS A 2 -64.70 57.41 23.78
CA LYS A 2 -63.56 57.68 24.69
C LYS A 2 -63.41 56.74 25.92
N LYS A 3 -64.44 55.96 26.26
CA LYS A 3 -64.48 55.13 27.49
C LYS A 3 -63.54 53.90 27.47
N TYR A 4 -63.22 53.38 26.29
CA TYR A 4 -62.38 52.18 26.14
C TYR A 4 -60.95 52.49 25.67
N TRP A 5 -60.65 53.77 25.40
CA TRP A 5 -59.33 54.25 24.98
C TRP A 5 -58.18 53.87 25.93
N PRO A 6 -58.30 54.01 27.26
CA PRO A 6 -57.20 53.63 28.15
C PRO A 6 -56.95 52.10 28.15
N HIS A 7 -57.99 51.29 28.02
CA HIS A 7 -57.85 49.83 27.95
C HIS A 7 -57.21 49.37 26.64
N ILE A 8 -57.56 50.02 25.52
CA ILE A 8 -56.93 49.75 24.21
C ILE A 8 -55.44 50.13 24.28
N VAL A 9 -55.09 51.29 24.83
CA VAL A 9 -53.67 51.70 24.95
C VAL A 9 -52.88 50.71 25.82
N VAL A 10 -53.43 50.29 26.96
CA VAL A 10 -52.77 49.30 27.84
C VAL A 10 -52.58 47.96 27.13
N LEU A 11 -53.59 47.45 26.42
CA LEU A 11 -53.49 46.21 25.66
C LEU A 11 -52.44 46.32 24.54
N THR A 12 -52.40 47.45 23.84
CA THR A 12 -51.44 47.67 22.75
C THR A 12 -50.00 47.72 23.29
N VAL A 13 -49.78 48.40 24.42
CA VAL A 13 -48.46 48.44 25.08
C VAL A 13 -48.05 47.05 25.57
N LEU A 14 -48.98 46.28 26.16
CA LEU A 14 -48.69 44.93 26.64
C LEU A 14 -48.29 43.99 25.50
N VAL A 15 -49.01 44.05 24.37
CA VAL A 15 -48.68 43.28 23.16
C VAL A 15 -47.30 43.66 22.61
N LEU A 16 -46.96 44.96 22.60
CA LEU A 16 -45.64 45.42 22.15
C LEU A 16 -44.51 44.95 23.07
N VAL A 17 -44.72 44.92 24.39
CA VAL A 17 -43.72 44.42 25.35
C VAL A 17 -43.52 42.91 25.19
N ILE A 18 -44.59 42.14 25.01
CA ILE A 18 -44.51 40.69 24.78
C ILE A 18 -43.83 40.39 23.44
N ALA A 19 -44.15 41.14 22.38
CA ALA A 19 -43.51 41.00 21.08
C ALA A 19 -42.01 41.35 21.13
N ALA A 20 -41.66 42.42 21.86
CA ALA A 20 -40.26 42.80 22.06
C ALA A 20 -39.49 41.74 22.86
N ALA A 21 -40.08 41.18 23.92
CA ALA A 21 -39.48 40.11 24.70
C ALA A 21 -39.31 38.82 23.88
N ALA A 22 -40.32 38.42 23.12
CA ALA A 22 -40.26 37.25 22.24
C ALA A 22 -39.21 37.38 21.14
N SER A 23 -38.96 38.60 20.64
CA SER A 23 -37.93 38.87 19.63
C SER A 23 -36.48 38.72 20.14
N GLN A 24 -36.30 38.72 21.47
CA GLN A 24 -34.99 38.60 22.12
C GLN A 24 -34.64 37.14 22.51
N VAL A 25 -35.64 36.26 22.65
CA VAL A 25 -35.45 34.84 23.02
C VAL A 25 -34.54 34.06 22.04
N PRO A 26 -34.62 34.22 20.70
CA PRO A 26 -33.74 33.48 19.80
C PRO A 26 -32.28 33.92 19.84
N LYS A 27 -31.96 35.08 20.44
CA LYS A 27 -30.57 35.56 20.58
C LYS A 27 -29.86 34.99 21.82
N LEU A 28 -30.61 34.50 22.81
CA LEU A 28 -30.08 33.90 24.04
C LEU A 28 -29.82 32.40 23.91
N LEU A 29 -30.49 31.73 22.98
CA LEU A 29 -30.27 30.31 22.65
C LEU A 29 -29.33 30.20 21.45
N LYS A 30 -28.08 30.66 21.60
CA LYS A 30 -27.03 30.17 20.70
C LYS A 30 -26.86 28.67 20.99
N PRO A 31 -26.99 27.77 20.00
CA PRO A 31 -26.64 26.37 20.19
C PRO A 31 -25.22 26.30 20.79
N PRO A 32 -24.95 25.38 21.72
CA PRO A 32 -23.59 25.21 22.22
C PRO A 32 -22.66 25.04 21.02
N GLU A 33 -21.64 25.87 20.95
CA GLU A 33 -20.64 25.82 19.89
C GLU A 33 -20.04 24.42 19.93
N ARG A 34 -20.38 23.61 18.92
CA ARG A 34 -19.90 22.25 18.80
C ARG A 34 -18.42 22.39 18.47
N HIS A 35 -17.58 22.39 19.51
CA HIS A 35 -16.14 22.35 19.34
C HIS A 35 -15.89 21.12 18.46
N ALA A 36 -15.32 21.36 17.27
CA ALA A 36 -14.80 20.26 16.48
C ALA A 36 -13.87 19.46 17.41
N PRO A 37 -13.90 18.11 17.38
CA PRO A 37 -12.93 17.34 18.13
C PRO A 37 -11.55 17.88 17.79
N ILE A 38 -10.77 18.22 18.81
CA ILE A 38 -9.38 18.64 18.63
C ILE A 38 -8.75 17.56 17.74
N PRO A 39 -8.17 17.91 16.58
CA PRO A 39 -7.51 16.93 15.75
C PRO A 39 -6.45 16.27 16.62
N VAL A 40 -6.65 14.99 16.92
CA VAL A 40 -5.65 14.19 17.61
C VAL A 40 -4.46 14.19 16.68
N GLN A 41 -3.41 14.92 17.05
CA GLN A 41 -2.16 14.95 16.32
C GLN A 41 -1.48 13.61 16.58
N THR A 42 -1.87 12.59 15.82
CA THR A 42 -1.14 11.33 15.74
C THR A 42 0.18 11.66 15.05
N ASN A 43 1.24 11.89 15.81
CA ASN A 43 2.58 11.89 15.25
C ASN A 43 2.83 10.46 14.76
N PRO A 44 2.89 10.20 13.43
CA PRO A 44 3.06 8.85 12.96
C PRO A 44 4.42 8.35 13.44
N ARG A 45 4.44 7.31 14.27
CA ARG A 45 5.67 6.58 14.55
C ARG A 45 5.85 5.56 13.44
N TRP A 46 6.78 5.87 12.57
CA TRP A 46 7.21 4.97 11.51
C TRP A 46 8.19 3.96 12.07
N VAL A 47 7.88 2.67 11.91
CA VAL A 47 8.79 1.57 12.20
C VAL A 47 9.34 1.04 10.88
N MET A 48 10.67 0.98 10.78
CA MET A 48 11.33 0.31 9.67
C MET A 48 11.63 -1.14 10.05
N THR A 49 10.98 -2.08 9.39
CA THR A 49 11.29 -3.50 9.51
C THR A 49 12.28 -3.88 8.43
N VAL A 50 13.38 -4.52 8.81
CA VAL A 50 14.37 -5.09 7.88
C VAL A 50 14.24 -6.60 7.94
N ASN A 51 13.87 -7.20 6.82
CA ASN A 51 13.79 -8.65 6.68
C ASN A 51 15.06 -9.12 5.98
N VAL A 52 15.80 -10.04 6.61
CA VAL A 52 17.03 -10.62 6.07
C VAL A 52 16.80 -12.12 5.92
N VAL A 53 17.09 -12.64 4.73
CA VAL A 53 16.97 -14.06 4.42
C VAL A 53 18.28 -14.56 3.84
N THR A 54 18.65 -15.78 4.22
CA THR A 54 19.91 -16.42 3.82
C THR A 54 19.64 -17.78 3.22
N ASP A 55 20.60 -18.26 2.42
CA ASP A 55 20.59 -19.57 1.76
C ASP A 55 19.32 -19.83 0.92
N GLN A 56 18.75 -18.77 0.35
CA GLN A 56 17.60 -18.88 -0.54
C GLN A 56 18.02 -19.29 -1.94
N ARG A 57 17.16 -20.00 -2.66
CA ARG A 57 17.37 -20.34 -4.06
C ARG A 57 17.00 -19.16 -4.94
N ALA A 58 17.81 -18.94 -5.96
CA ALA A 58 17.52 -18.06 -7.07
C ALA A 58 17.53 -18.89 -8.37
N THR A 59 16.54 -18.67 -9.22
CA THR A 59 16.49 -19.23 -10.58
C THR A 59 16.34 -18.13 -11.62
N ALA A 60 16.21 -18.51 -12.88
CA ALA A 60 15.99 -17.59 -13.97
C ALA A 60 14.87 -18.07 -14.88
N TYR A 61 14.06 -17.13 -15.35
CA TYR A 61 13.01 -17.38 -16.33
C TYR A 61 13.06 -16.34 -17.45
N THR A 62 12.41 -16.66 -18.56
CA THR A 62 12.20 -15.75 -19.68
C THR A 62 10.72 -15.73 -20.03
N GLU A 63 10.26 -14.66 -20.67
CA GLU A 63 8.87 -14.56 -21.11
C GLU A 63 8.74 -14.38 -22.61
N SER A 64 7.70 -14.97 -23.17
CA SER A 64 7.47 -14.87 -24.62
C SER A 64 7.19 -13.43 -25.06
N THR A 65 7.51 -13.10 -26.31
CA THR A 65 7.12 -11.81 -26.89
C THR A 65 5.60 -11.71 -26.89
N GLY A 66 5.06 -10.61 -26.33
CA GLY A 66 3.61 -10.43 -26.21
C GLY A 66 2.97 -11.22 -25.07
N ALA A 67 3.78 -11.77 -24.14
CA ALA A 67 3.28 -12.32 -22.89
C ALA A 67 2.41 -11.28 -22.16
N ARG A 68 1.43 -11.79 -21.38
CA ARG A 68 0.65 -10.96 -20.48
C ARG A 68 1.60 -10.24 -19.50
N PRO A 69 1.22 -9.07 -18.97
CA PRO A 69 1.96 -8.44 -17.89
C PRO A 69 2.18 -9.42 -16.72
N ALA A 70 3.19 -9.12 -15.90
CA ALA A 70 3.45 -9.85 -14.66
C ALA A 70 2.21 -9.85 -13.75
N SER A 71 2.16 -10.73 -12.75
CA SER A 71 1.01 -10.82 -11.84
C SER A 71 0.70 -9.50 -11.10
N SER A 72 1.65 -8.58 -10.96
CA SER A 72 1.40 -7.22 -10.47
C SER A 72 0.75 -6.27 -11.49
N GLY A 73 0.51 -6.71 -12.72
CA GLY A 73 0.08 -5.88 -13.86
C GLY A 73 1.18 -5.04 -14.51
N GLN A 74 2.44 -5.13 -14.06
CA GLN A 74 3.55 -4.36 -14.61
C GLN A 74 4.20 -5.07 -15.81
N PRO A 75 4.79 -4.32 -16.77
CA PRO A 75 5.60 -4.93 -17.82
C PRO A 75 6.89 -5.54 -17.23
N TYR A 76 7.33 -6.65 -17.82
CA TYR A 76 8.60 -7.26 -17.44
C TYR A 76 9.78 -6.37 -17.81
N THR A 77 10.72 -6.24 -16.87
CA THR A 77 11.94 -5.43 -17.04
C THR A 77 13.15 -6.16 -16.43
N LEU A 78 14.34 -5.99 -17.02
CA LEU A 78 15.55 -6.58 -16.43
C LEU A 78 15.76 -6.02 -15.01
N GLY A 79 16.18 -6.88 -14.08
CA GLY A 79 16.25 -6.55 -12.66
C GLY A 79 14.92 -6.67 -11.93
N SER A 80 13.90 -7.28 -12.55
CA SER A 80 12.68 -7.70 -11.87
C SER A 80 12.71 -9.19 -11.52
N VAL A 81 11.90 -9.56 -10.52
CA VAL A 81 11.81 -10.93 -10.02
C VAL A 81 10.38 -11.36 -9.75
N ALA A 82 10.18 -12.67 -9.89
CA ALA A 82 9.05 -13.39 -9.32
C ALA A 82 9.40 -13.93 -7.94
N VAL A 83 8.40 -14.04 -7.07
CA VAL A 83 8.51 -14.69 -5.76
C VAL A 83 7.37 -15.70 -5.59
N HIS A 84 7.39 -16.47 -4.50
CA HIS A 84 6.23 -17.27 -4.15
C HIS A 84 5.00 -16.42 -3.82
N PRO A 85 3.77 -16.92 -4.05
CA PRO A 85 2.59 -16.38 -3.38
C PRO A 85 2.73 -16.53 -1.86
N GLU A 86 2.07 -15.67 -1.10
CA GLU A 86 2.08 -15.66 0.36
C GLU A 86 1.66 -17.02 0.96
N THR A 87 0.73 -17.71 0.31
CA THR A 87 0.24 -19.02 0.72
C THR A 87 0.42 -20.04 -0.41
N PRO A 88 1.00 -21.22 -0.16
CA PRO A 88 1.07 -22.31 -1.14
C PRO A 88 -0.32 -22.70 -1.66
N GLY A 89 -0.51 -22.70 -2.97
CA GLY A 89 -1.81 -22.96 -3.63
C GLY A 89 -2.84 -21.84 -3.46
N GLY A 90 -2.43 -20.70 -2.89
CA GLY A 90 -3.29 -19.54 -2.67
C GLY A 90 -3.44 -18.64 -3.89
N ASP A 91 -3.87 -17.40 -3.65
CA ASP A 91 -4.05 -16.38 -4.68
C ASP A 91 -2.69 -15.99 -5.29
N PRO A 92 -2.45 -16.24 -6.59
CA PRO A 92 -1.18 -15.91 -7.22
C PRO A 92 -0.96 -14.40 -7.30
N THR A 93 -1.97 -13.56 -7.10
CA THR A 93 -1.78 -12.10 -7.11
C THR A 93 -1.29 -11.55 -5.77
N LYS A 94 -1.11 -12.40 -4.75
CA LYS A 94 -0.66 -12.01 -3.42
C LYS A 94 0.72 -12.60 -3.13
N PRO A 95 1.82 -11.85 -3.37
CA PRO A 95 3.17 -12.37 -3.21
C PRO A 95 3.61 -12.37 -1.73
N ILE A 96 4.50 -13.30 -1.36
CA ILE A 96 5.10 -13.36 -0.02
C ILE A 96 5.98 -12.13 0.29
N ILE A 97 6.53 -11.50 -0.75
CA ILE A 97 7.17 -10.19 -0.68
C ILE A 97 6.31 -9.24 -1.53
N PRO A 98 5.74 -8.15 -0.97
CA PRO A 98 4.80 -7.28 -1.68
C PRO A 98 5.34 -6.76 -3.02
N TYR A 99 4.47 -6.65 -4.04
CA TYR A 99 4.87 -6.04 -5.31
C TYR A 99 5.40 -4.63 -5.12
N GLY A 100 6.36 -4.26 -5.96
CA GLY A 100 7.06 -2.97 -5.87
C GLY A 100 8.19 -2.95 -4.83
N THR A 101 8.26 -3.93 -3.95
CA THR A 101 9.39 -4.07 -3.01
C THR A 101 10.69 -4.24 -3.76
N THR A 102 11.73 -3.53 -3.31
CA THR A 102 13.10 -3.70 -3.81
C THR A 102 13.90 -4.59 -2.86
N ILE A 103 14.31 -5.75 -3.38
CA ILE A 103 15.24 -6.68 -2.75
C ILE A 103 16.68 -6.21 -3.00
N ARG A 104 17.53 -6.31 -1.99
CA ARG A 104 18.95 -5.97 -2.02
C ARG A 104 19.81 -7.20 -1.77
N LEU A 105 20.62 -7.57 -2.74
CA LEU A 105 21.50 -8.73 -2.64
C LEU A 105 22.65 -8.48 -1.66
N ILE A 106 22.91 -9.45 -0.79
CA ILE A 106 24.05 -9.50 0.13
C ILE A 106 25.14 -10.39 -0.48
N ASN A 107 24.76 -11.61 -0.85
CA ASN A 107 25.66 -12.61 -1.43
C ASN A 107 24.91 -13.40 -2.52
N PRO A 108 25.38 -13.40 -3.77
CA PRO A 108 26.47 -12.60 -4.30
C PRO A 108 26.13 -11.09 -4.26
N LYS A 109 27.14 -10.20 -4.31
CA LYS A 109 26.91 -8.74 -4.29
C LYS A 109 26.12 -8.21 -5.50
N HIS A 110 26.08 -8.97 -6.59
CA HIS A 110 25.28 -8.71 -7.77
C HIS A 110 25.00 -10.01 -8.52
N ILE A 111 24.02 -9.96 -9.42
CA ILE A 111 23.79 -10.96 -10.45
C ILE A 111 23.87 -10.27 -11.82
N THR A 112 24.57 -10.89 -12.76
CA THR A 112 24.62 -10.42 -14.14
C THR A 112 23.44 -10.99 -14.93
N ILE A 113 22.62 -10.12 -15.52
CA ILE A 113 21.51 -10.48 -16.41
C ILE A 113 21.72 -9.76 -17.73
N GLN A 114 21.82 -10.50 -18.84
CA GLN A 114 22.12 -9.96 -20.17
C GLN A 114 23.29 -8.95 -20.19
N GLY A 115 24.37 -9.24 -19.47
CA GLY A 115 25.56 -8.39 -19.38
C GLY A 115 25.47 -7.20 -18.40
N GLN A 116 24.29 -6.94 -17.83
CA GLN A 116 24.08 -5.87 -16.84
C GLN A 116 24.13 -6.44 -15.42
N LYS A 117 24.77 -5.73 -14.49
CA LYS A 117 24.90 -6.14 -13.08
C LYS A 117 23.77 -5.54 -12.25
N PHE A 118 23.03 -6.39 -11.56
CA PHE A 118 21.94 -6.01 -10.67
C PHE A 118 22.26 -6.42 -9.23
N ASN A 119 22.16 -5.47 -8.31
CA ASN A 119 22.16 -5.70 -6.86
C ASN A 119 20.84 -5.29 -6.20
N HIS A 120 19.95 -4.64 -6.97
CA HIS A 120 18.59 -4.28 -6.61
C HIS A 120 17.65 -5.03 -7.54
N LEU A 121 16.69 -5.74 -6.96
CA LEU A 121 15.73 -6.56 -7.69
C LEU A 121 14.32 -6.16 -7.29
N LYS A 122 13.47 -5.81 -8.26
CA LYS A 122 12.10 -5.36 -8.00
C LYS A 122 11.13 -6.54 -8.10
N VAL A 123 10.34 -6.77 -7.05
CA VAL A 123 9.29 -7.79 -7.08
C VAL A 123 8.12 -7.28 -7.92
N ILE A 124 7.81 -7.98 -9.01
CA ILE A 124 6.68 -7.63 -9.90
C ILE A 124 5.79 -8.83 -10.23
N ASP A 125 6.23 -10.03 -9.87
CA ASP A 125 5.59 -11.25 -10.34
C ASP A 125 5.55 -12.33 -9.27
N THR A 126 4.81 -13.38 -9.57
CA THR A 126 4.69 -14.58 -8.73
C THR A 126 4.86 -15.83 -9.56
N GLY A 127 5.58 -16.80 -9.02
CA GLY A 127 5.81 -18.10 -9.63
C GLY A 127 5.71 -19.23 -8.61
N ASP A 128 5.76 -20.48 -9.10
CA ASP A 128 5.68 -21.69 -8.28
C ASP A 128 4.55 -21.61 -7.23
N VAL A 129 3.31 -21.49 -7.72
CA VAL A 129 2.12 -21.19 -6.90
C VAL A 129 1.93 -22.17 -5.74
N TYR A 130 2.28 -23.44 -5.96
CA TYR A 130 2.16 -24.51 -4.95
C TYR A 130 3.44 -24.71 -4.13
N TRP A 131 4.46 -23.89 -4.34
CA TRP A 131 5.79 -24.02 -3.72
C TRP A 131 6.41 -25.40 -3.93
N SER A 132 6.03 -26.12 -5.00
CA SER A 132 6.36 -27.54 -5.15
C SER A 132 7.78 -27.75 -5.65
N LEU A 133 8.33 -26.76 -6.36
CA LEU A 133 9.69 -26.83 -6.90
C LEU A 133 10.72 -26.32 -5.90
N ARG A 134 10.32 -25.43 -4.99
CA ARG A 134 11.22 -24.66 -4.11
C ARG A 134 10.77 -24.59 -2.65
N ASN A 135 10.08 -25.63 -2.15
CA ASN A 135 9.54 -25.66 -0.78
C ASN A 135 10.60 -25.46 0.32
N GLU A 136 11.85 -25.83 0.07
CA GLU A 136 12.96 -25.63 1.00
C GLU A 136 13.50 -24.20 1.00
N SER A 137 12.96 -23.34 0.14
CA SER A 137 13.34 -21.94 0.00
C SER A 137 12.10 -21.03 -0.07
N PRO A 138 11.42 -20.77 1.07
CA PRO A 138 10.20 -19.95 1.13
C PRO A 138 10.34 -18.53 0.54
N TYR A 139 11.56 -18.00 0.54
CA TYR A 139 11.90 -16.71 -0.07
C TYR A 139 12.76 -16.94 -1.32
N TRP A 140 12.37 -17.91 -2.15
CA TRP A 140 12.94 -18.08 -3.48
C TRP A 140 12.62 -16.89 -4.37
N ILE A 141 13.58 -16.55 -5.25
CA ILE A 141 13.41 -15.53 -6.29
C ILE A 141 13.64 -16.13 -7.68
N ASP A 142 12.76 -15.83 -8.62
CA ASP A 142 12.99 -16.11 -10.05
C ASP A 142 13.37 -14.83 -10.76
N LEU A 143 14.55 -14.78 -11.36
CA LEU A 143 15.04 -13.58 -12.02
C LEU A 143 14.57 -13.54 -13.47
N TYR A 144 13.99 -12.42 -13.87
CA TYR A 144 13.61 -12.22 -15.26
C TYR A 144 14.84 -11.96 -16.14
N PHE A 145 15.12 -12.89 -17.05
CA PHE A 145 16.26 -12.86 -17.96
C PHE A 145 15.94 -12.26 -19.33
N GLY A 146 14.77 -11.63 -19.47
CA GLY A 146 14.34 -10.95 -20.69
C GLY A 146 13.39 -11.76 -21.56
N THR A 147 13.02 -11.17 -22.70
CA THR A 147 12.13 -11.81 -23.67
C THR A 147 12.79 -13.06 -24.25
N THR A 148 12.04 -14.14 -24.36
CA THR A 148 12.49 -15.45 -24.83
C THR A 148 13.04 -15.34 -26.25
N GLY A 149 14.32 -15.68 -26.38
CA GLY A 149 15.06 -15.87 -27.63
C GLY A 149 16.29 -16.72 -27.36
N SER A 150 17.03 -17.11 -28.41
CA SER A 150 18.15 -18.06 -28.26
C SER A 150 19.22 -17.63 -27.25
N TRP A 151 19.45 -16.31 -27.13
CA TRP A 151 20.42 -15.77 -26.18
C TRP A 151 19.89 -15.77 -24.74
N SER A 152 18.75 -15.14 -24.48
CA SER A 152 18.17 -15.02 -23.13
C SER A 152 17.81 -16.37 -22.53
N TYR A 153 17.25 -17.28 -23.32
CA TYR A 153 16.95 -18.65 -22.89
C TYR A 153 18.21 -19.40 -22.48
N ARG A 154 19.28 -19.30 -23.28
CA ARG A 154 20.56 -19.94 -22.96
C ARG A 154 21.18 -19.37 -21.69
N GLU A 155 21.13 -18.06 -21.51
CA GLU A 155 21.67 -17.41 -20.30
C GLU A 155 20.84 -17.78 -19.06
N ALA A 156 19.51 -17.85 -19.16
CA ALA A 156 18.64 -18.31 -18.07
C ALA A 156 18.92 -19.77 -17.72
N SER A 157 19.06 -20.63 -18.73
CA SER A 157 19.41 -22.05 -18.54
C SER A 157 20.78 -22.22 -17.86
N ARG A 158 21.79 -21.43 -18.27
CA ARG A 158 23.13 -21.44 -17.67
C ARG A 158 23.16 -20.89 -16.25
N PHE A 159 22.25 -19.98 -15.91
CA PHE A 159 22.14 -19.46 -14.56
C PHE A 159 21.82 -20.58 -13.57
N GLY A 160 20.96 -21.52 -13.97
CA GLY A 160 20.60 -22.69 -13.17
C GLY A 160 19.93 -22.32 -11.85
N VAL A 161 20.26 -23.05 -10.80
CA VAL A 161 19.83 -22.74 -9.42
C VAL A 161 21.06 -22.24 -8.65
N LYS A 162 20.96 -21.05 -8.08
CA LYS A 162 22.01 -20.48 -7.22
C LYS A 162 21.51 -20.25 -5.81
N LYS A 163 22.42 -20.16 -4.85
CA LYS A 163 22.11 -19.70 -3.49
C LYS A 163 22.35 -18.20 -3.38
N VAL A 164 21.44 -17.51 -2.72
CA VAL A 164 21.46 -16.06 -2.51
C VAL A 164 21.06 -15.71 -1.08
N ASP A 165 21.70 -14.66 -0.59
CA ASP A 165 21.35 -13.97 0.64
C ASP A 165 20.92 -12.55 0.28
N TYR A 166 19.83 -12.07 0.86
CA TYR A 166 19.32 -10.74 0.54
C TYR A 166 18.44 -10.17 1.66
N TYR A 167 18.11 -8.90 1.53
CA TYR A 167 17.19 -8.24 2.44
C TYR A 167 16.24 -7.29 1.71
N TRP A 168 15.15 -6.95 2.37
CA TRP A 168 14.27 -5.85 1.99
C TRP A 168 13.76 -5.15 3.24
N PHE A 169 13.25 -3.95 3.08
CA PHE A 169 12.63 -3.21 4.18
C PHE A 169 11.25 -2.73 3.77
N HIS A 170 10.39 -2.56 4.77
CA HIS A 170 9.14 -1.84 4.63
C HIS A 170 8.99 -0.90 5.83
N VAL A 171 8.36 0.25 5.56
CA VAL A 171 8.06 1.25 6.57
C VAL A 171 6.59 1.10 6.92
N ILE A 172 6.29 0.81 8.18
CA ILE A 172 4.91 0.67 8.68
C ILE A 172 4.64 1.82 9.63
N ASP A 173 3.42 2.34 9.61
CA ASP A 173 2.90 3.12 10.73
C ASP A 173 2.59 2.15 11.88
N GLU A 174 2.97 2.46 13.11
CA GLU A 174 2.69 1.61 14.28
C GLU A 174 1.18 1.28 14.45
N ASN A 175 0.29 2.05 13.81
CA ASN A 175 -1.16 1.87 13.84
C ASN A 175 -1.69 0.97 12.70
N GLY A 176 -0.82 0.37 11.88
CA GLY A 176 -1.18 -0.54 10.78
C GLY A 176 -0.88 0.04 9.39
N PRO A 177 -1.10 -0.73 8.30
CA PRO A 177 -0.86 -0.25 6.94
C PRO A 177 -1.74 0.98 6.66
N VAL A 178 -1.12 2.06 6.16
CA VAL A 178 -1.82 3.28 5.74
C VAL A 178 -2.67 2.94 4.51
N THR A 179 -3.89 2.46 4.72
CA THR A 179 -4.91 2.36 3.68
C THR A 179 -5.44 3.76 3.42
N GLY A 180 -4.71 4.54 2.62
CA GLY A 180 -4.99 5.96 2.46
C GLY A 180 -4.29 6.62 1.28
N VAL A 181 -4.35 5.99 0.11
CA VAL A 181 -4.25 6.73 -1.15
C VAL A 181 -5.54 6.47 -1.92
N LYS A 182 -6.45 7.43 -1.86
CA LYS A 182 -7.53 7.60 -2.84
C LYS A 182 -7.05 8.53 -3.94
#